data_AF-A0A161TDW3-F1
#
_entry.id   AF-A0A161TDW3-F1
#
_cell.length_a   1.000
_cell.length_b   1.000
_cell.length_c   1.000
_cell.angle_alpha   90.00
_cell.angle_beta   90.00
_cell.angle_gamma   90.00
#
_symmetry.space_group_name_H-M   'P 1'
#
loop_
_entity.id
_entity.type
_entity.pdbx_description
1 polymer ?
#
loop_
_entity_poly.entity_id
_entity_poly.type
_entity_poly.pdbx_seq_one_letter_code
_entity_poly.pdbx_strand_id
1 'polypeptide(L)'
;MKTALLLVDIQNDYFPHGKMELRNPVEASAYARQLLQLFRKKNEPIFHIQHVAIKDDATFFLPNTEGVHIHETVRPLREETVILKHYPNSFRETDLLEQLQRLDIEHVVICGMMTHMCIDATVRAAFDFGLQCTVIHDACATKDLSFKNATIPAVYIHNTILASLNGVYANVMSTEEFLATKKHSLQ
;
A
#
# COMPACT_ATOMS: atom_id res chain seq x y z
N MET A 1 -4.97 17.24 -12.08
CA MET A 1 -5.23 15.81 -11.83
C MET A 1 -5.43 15.59 -10.34
N LYS A 2 -6.64 15.22 -9.91
CA LYS A 2 -6.91 14.96 -8.49
C LYS A 2 -6.23 13.65 -8.08
N THR A 3 -5.43 13.71 -7.02
CA THR A 3 -4.60 12.60 -6.57
C THR A 3 -5.05 12.15 -5.18
N ALA A 4 -5.08 10.83 -4.94
CA ALA A 4 -5.26 10.25 -3.62
C ALA A 4 -4.04 9.40 -3.21
N LEU A 5 -3.77 9.30 -1.91
CA LEU A 5 -2.81 8.37 -1.33
C LEU A 5 -3.53 7.12 -0.85
N LEU A 6 -3.07 5.95 -1.29
CA LEU A 6 -3.51 4.64 -0.79
C LEU A 6 -2.40 4.01 0.05
N LEU A 7 -2.64 3.82 1.35
CA LEU A 7 -1.75 3.08 2.25
C LEU A 7 -2.30 1.67 2.46
N VAL A 8 -1.67 0.68 1.81
CA VAL A 8 -2.17 -0.70 1.75
C VAL A 8 -1.57 -1.56 2.86
N ASP A 9 -2.41 -2.05 3.77
CA ASP A 9 -2.11 -3.09 4.77
C ASP A 9 -0.83 -2.85 5.59
N ILE A 10 -0.52 -1.61 5.95
CA ILE A 10 0.58 -1.31 6.88
C ILE A 10 0.10 -1.64 8.30
N GLN A 11 0.01 -2.93 8.62
CA GLN A 11 -0.61 -3.47 9.82
C GLN A 11 0.40 -4.25 10.67
N ASN A 12 0.14 -4.32 11.98
CA ASN A 12 1.07 -4.82 13.00
C ASN A 12 1.62 -6.23 12.73
N ASP A 13 0.84 -7.14 12.12
CA ASP A 13 1.34 -8.49 11.83
C ASP A 13 2.52 -8.53 10.87
N TYR A 14 2.76 -7.47 10.08
CA TYR A 14 3.91 -7.38 9.18
C TYR A 14 5.20 -6.87 9.84
N PHE A 15 5.14 -6.42 11.10
CA PHE A 15 6.26 -5.80 11.82
C PHE A 15 7.00 -6.81 12.71
N PRO A 16 8.17 -6.46 13.28
CA PRO A 16 8.88 -7.32 14.22
C PRO A 16 7.97 -7.86 15.31
N HIS A 17 8.05 -9.18 15.55
CA HIS A 17 7.19 -9.92 16.48
C HIS A 17 5.72 -10.12 16.03
N GLY A 18 5.34 -9.64 14.85
CA GLY A 18 4.05 -9.92 14.21
C GLY A 18 3.95 -11.34 13.66
N LYS A 19 2.73 -11.78 13.29
CA LYS A 19 2.50 -13.14 12.77
C LYS A 19 3.03 -13.38 11.35
N MET A 20 3.35 -12.32 10.61
CA MET A 20 3.78 -12.36 9.21
C MET A 20 4.90 -11.33 8.94
N GLU A 21 5.94 -11.32 9.76
CA GLU A 21 7.03 -10.33 9.65
C GLU A 21 7.62 -10.27 8.22
N LEU A 22 7.73 -9.05 7.69
CA LEU A 22 8.30 -8.79 6.36
C LEU A 22 9.78 -8.40 6.43
N ARG A 23 10.43 -8.27 5.28
CA ARG A 23 11.76 -7.65 5.19
C ARG A 23 11.61 -6.13 5.20
N ASN A 24 12.30 -5.48 6.14
CA ASN A 24 12.36 -4.01 6.33
C ASN A 24 11.01 -3.27 6.46
N PRO A 25 9.99 -3.80 7.20
CA PRO A 25 8.69 -3.16 7.34
C PRO A 25 8.78 -1.81 8.06
N VAL A 26 9.69 -1.67 9.03
CA VAL A 26 9.90 -0.43 9.80
C VAL A 26 10.38 0.70 8.89
N GLU A 27 11.38 0.44 8.06
CA GLU A 27 11.92 1.41 7.11
C GLU A 27 10.86 1.83 6.07
N ALA A 28 10.19 0.85 5.44
CA ALA A 28 9.12 1.14 4.48
C ALA A 28 7.99 1.97 5.09
N SER A 29 7.60 1.67 6.34
CA SER A 29 6.57 2.44 7.04
C SER A 29 7.00 3.87 7.37
N ALA A 30 8.30 4.11 7.57
CA ALA A 30 8.83 5.44 7.81
C ALA A 30 8.77 6.31 6.55
N TYR A 31 8.99 5.73 5.36
CA TYR A 31 8.76 6.39 4.08
C TYR A 31 7.27 6.63 3.82
N ALA A 32 6.41 5.64 4.08
CA ALA A 32 4.95 5.80 3.98
C ALA A 32 4.43 6.94 4.88
N ARG A 33 4.99 7.10 6.08
CA ARG A 33 4.69 8.21 6.99
C ARG A 33 5.03 9.59 6.38
N GLN A 34 6.12 9.70 5.62
CA GLN A 34 6.47 10.97 4.96
C GLN A 34 5.44 11.34 3.89
N LEU A 35 4.98 10.37 3.10
CA LEU A 35 3.89 10.55 2.13
C LEU A 35 2.61 10.97 2.84
N LEU A 36 2.22 10.27 3.90
CA LEU A 36 1.04 10.57 4.70
C LEU A 36 1.08 12.01 5.25
N GLN A 37 2.22 12.45 5.78
CA GLN A 37 2.41 13.82 6.26
C GLN A 37 2.29 14.85 5.14
N LEU A 38 2.81 14.56 3.95
CA LEU A 38 2.66 15.44 2.79
C LEU A 38 1.19 15.59 2.39
N PHE A 39 0.46 14.48 2.25
CA PHE A 39 -0.95 14.51 1.85
C PHE A 39 -1.82 15.22 2.89
N ARG A 40 -1.58 14.97 4.20
CA ARG A 40 -2.20 15.71 5.30
C ARG A 40 -1.95 17.22 5.19
N LYS A 41 -0.70 17.63 4.97
CA LYS A 41 -0.34 19.06 4.84
C LYS A 41 -1.02 19.73 3.65
N LYS A 42 -1.28 18.99 2.58
CA LYS A 42 -1.96 19.49 1.37
C LYS A 42 -3.48 19.37 1.42
N ASN A 43 -4.04 18.74 2.46
CA ASN A 43 -5.44 18.35 2.53
C ASN A 43 -5.87 17.53 1.30
N GLU A 44 -4.96 16.68 0.79
CA GLU A 44 -5.25 15.77 -0.31
C GLU A 44 -5.87 14.46 0.22
N PRO A 45 -6.75 13.79 -0.55
CA PRO A 45 -7.43 12.57 -0.12
C PRO A 45 -6.48 11.44 0.29
N ILE A 46 -6.78 10.80 1.43
CA ILE A 46 -6.02 9.69 2.02
C ILE A 46 -6.98 8.54 2.29
N PHE A 47 -6.60 7.35 1.84
CA PHE A 47 -7.29 6.10 2.13
C PHE A 47 -6.31 5.12 2.78
N HIS A 48 -6.62 4.73 4.00
CA HIS A 48 -5.95 3.63 4.67
C HIS A 48 -6.70 2.35 4.35
N ILE A 49 -6.00 1.32 3.91
CA ILE A 49 -6.61 0.04 3.58
C ILE A 49 -6.16 -0.96 4.65
N GLN A 50 -7.13 -1.60 5.29
CA GLN A 50 -6.93 -2.55 6.36
C GLN A 50 -7.47 -3.92 5.93
N HIS A 51 -6.60 -4.92 5.87
CA HIS A 51 -7.01 -6.28 5.62
C HIS A 51 -7.50 -6.95 6.92
N VAL A 52 -8.66 -7.59 6.85
CA VAL A 52 -9.16 -8.46 7.91
C VAL A 52 -9.44 -9.83 7.30
N ALA A 53 -8.76 -10.85 7.80
CA ALA A 53 -8.92 -12.20 7.30
C ALA A 53 -10.31 -12.75 7.67
N ILE A 54 -10.94 -13.43 6.71
CA ILE A 54 -12.25 -14.08 6.87
C ILE A 54 -12.20 -15.59 6.69
N LYS A 55 -11.02 -16.15 6.37
CA LYS A 55 -10.85 -17.58 6.20
C LYS A 55 -10.55 -18.24 7.53
N ASP A 56 -11.15 -19.39 7.77
CA ASP A 56 -10.96 -20.16 9.00
C ASP A 56 -9.50 -20.63 9.20
N ASP A 57 -8.74 -20.78 8.11
CA ASP A 57 -7.33 -21.19 8.11
C ASP A 57 -6.33 -20.02 8.08
N ALA A 58 -6.80 -18.79 8.22
CA ALA A 58 -5.93 -17.62 8.25
C ALA A 58 -4.98 -17.64 9.45
N THR A 59 -3.74 -17.22 9.24
CA THR A 59 -2.69 -17.25 10.27
C THR A 59 -2.27 -15.87 10.76
N PHE A 60 -2.74 -14.80 10.11
CA PHE A 60 -2.45 -13.40 10.41
C PHE A 60 -3.62 -12.53 9.93
N PHE A 61 -3.68 -11.27 10.39
CA PHE A 61 -4.79 -10.33 10.21
C PHE A 61 -6.12 -10.86 10.73
N LEU A 62 -6.06 -11.64 11.80
CA LEU A 62 -7.24 -12.20 12.44
C LEU A 62 -8.07 -11.10 13.09
N PRO A 63 -9.41 -11.15 12.98
CA PRO A 63 -10.28 -10.19 13.65
C PRO A 63 -10.04 -10.22 15.17
N ASN A 64 -10.18 -9.06 15.82
CA ASN A 64 -10.02 -8.90 17.27
C ASN A 64 -8.61 -9.25 17.81
N THR A 65 -7.57 -9.03 17.01
CA THR A 65 -6.17 -9.19 17.44
C THR A 65 -5.39 -7.91 17.26
N GLU A 66 -4.34 -7.70 18.06
CA GLU A 66 -3.44 -6.55 17.89
C GLU A 66 -2.78 -6.52 16.50
N GLY A 67 -2.51 -7.70 15.93
CA GLY A 67 -1.89 -7.87 14.62
C GLY A 67 -2.67 -7.25 13.46
N VAL A 68 -4.00 -7.16 13.59
CA VAL A 68 -4.87 -6.60 12.54
C VAL A 68 -4.92 -5.08 12.54
N HIS A 69 -4.44 -4.40 13.59
CA HIS A 69 -4.48 -2.94 13.62
C HIS A 69 -3.46 -2.32 12.67
N ILE A 70 -3.84 -1.20 12.05
CA ILE A 70 -2.90 -0.37 11.27
C ILE A 70 -1.78 0.07 12.21
N HIS A 71 -0.54 -0.07 11.75
CA HIS A 71 0.64 0.21 12.54
C HIS A 71 0.75 1.70 12.88
N GLU A 72 1.21 1.97 14.10
CA GLU A 72 1.26 3.30 14.73
C GLU A 72 1.97 4.36 13.86
N THR A 73 2.96 3.95 13.07
CA THR A 73 3.73 4.82 12.16
C THR A 73 2.87 5.56 11.14
N VAL A 74 1.73 4.97 10.75
CA VAL A 74 0.80 5.52 9.76
C VAL A 74 -0.63 5.59 10.29
N ARG A 75 -0.80 5.60 11.62
CA ARG A 75 -2.12 5.61 12.27
C ARG A 75 -3.07 6.64 11.63
N PRO A 76 -4.30 6.23 11.25
CA PRO A 76 -5.30 7.12 10.70
C PRO A 76 -5.71 8.21 11.70
N LEU A 77 -6.00 9.41 11.21
CA LEU A 77 -6.73 10.42 11.97
C LEU A 77 -8.24 10.15 11.88
N ARG A 78 -9.02 10.74 12.79
CA ARG A 78 -10.48 10.54 12.87
C ARG A 78 -11.22 10.86 11.56
N GLU A 79 -10.73 11.85 10.80
CA GLU A 79 -11.34 12.30 9.55
C GLU A 79 -10.82 11.54 8.31
N GLU A 80 -9.86 10.62 8.48
CA GLU A 80 -9.26 9.87 7.38
C GLU A 80 -10.02 8.57 7.13
N THR A 81 -10.19 8.22 5.86
CA THR A 81 -10.97 7.05 5.48
C THR A 81 -10.17 5.77 5.72
N VAL A 82 -10.80 4.79 6.37
CA VAL A 82 -10.29 3.42 6.48
C VAL A 82 -11.20 2.50 5.67
N ILE A 83 -10.63 1.86 4.64
CA ILE A 83 -11.29 0.84 3.82
C ILE A 83 -10.93 -0.52 4.40
N LEU A 84 -11.94 -1.27 4.81
CA LEU A 84 -11.76 -2.66 5.24
C LEU A 84 -11.83 -3.58 4.02
N LYS A 85 -10.88 -4.51 3.89
CA LYS A 85 -10.88 -5.50 2.81
C LYS A 85 -10.61 -6.92 3.30
N HIS A 86 -11.02 -7.89 2.47
CA HIS A 86 -10.87 -9.32 2.75
C HIS A 86 -10.04 -10.07 1.71
N TYR A 87 -9.60 -9.38 0.65
CA TYR A 87 -8.85 -9.95 -0.47
C TYR A 87 -7.57 -9.14 -0.76
N PRO A 88 -6.62 -9.67 -1.55
CA PRO A 88 -5.44 -8.91 -1.96
C PRO A 88 -5.77 -7.64 -2.74
N ASN A 89 -6.70 -7.73 -3.70
CA ASN A 89 -7.18 -6.58 -4.47
C ASN A 89 -8.02 -5.66 -3.58
N SER A 90 -7.55 -4.43 -3.35
CA SER A 90 -8.22 -3.47 -2.46
C SER A 90 -9.55 -2.92 -2.99
N PHE A 91 -9.89 -3.18 -4.25
CA PHE A 91 -11.18 -2.83 -4.86
C PHE A 91 -12.21 -3.96 -4.78
N ARG A 92 -11.78 -5.20 -4.50
CA ARG A 92 -12.67 -6.34 -4.52
C ARG A 92 -13.53 -6.34 -3.26
N GLU A 93 -14.84 -6.21 -3.45
CA GLU A 93 -15.83 -6.27 -2.37
C GLU A 93 -15.58 -5.19 -1.30
N THR A 94 -15.14 -4.00 -1.76
CA THR A 94 -14.98 -2.78 -0.96
C THR A 94 -15.67 -1.61 -1.67
N ASP A 95 -15.80 -0.48 -1.00
CA ASP A 95 -16.31 0.77 -1.56
C ASP A 95 -15.19 1.70 -2.09
N LEU A 96 -13.94 1.23 -2.16
CA LEU A 96 -12.78 2.05 -2.55
C LEU A 96 -12.99 2.75 -3.91
N LEU A 97 -13.46 2.01 -4.93
CA LEU A 97 -13.68 2.60 -6.25
C LEU A 97 -14.75 3.70 -6.22
N GLU A 98 -15.87 3.45 -5.55
CA GLU A 98 -16.97 4.40 -5.42
C GLU A 98 -16.51 5.68 -4.70
N GLN A 99 -15.70 5.53 -3.65
CA GLN A 99 -15.15 6.67 -2.91
C GLN A 99 -14.15 7.48 -3.73
N LEU A 100 -13.28 6.83 -4.50
CA LEU A 100 -12.36 7.51 -5.42
C LEU A 100 -13.13 8.26 -6.53
N GLN A 101 -14.14 7.63 -7.12
CA GLN A 101 -14.99 8.25 -8.14
C GLN A 101 -15.76 9.46 -7.60
N ARG A 102 -16.33 9.35 -6.39
CA ARG A 102 -17.04 10.46 -5.72
C ARG A 102 -16.16 11.69 -5.50
N LEU A 103 -14.85 11.51 -5.37
CA LEU A 103 -13.88 12.60 -5.21
C LEU A 103 -13.27 13.05 -6.55
N ASP A 104 -13.71 12.47 -7.68
CA ASP A 104 -13.14 12.58 -9.03
C ASP A 104 -11.63 12.30 -9.05
N ILE A 105 -11.17 11.28 -8.31
CA ILE A 105 -9.76 10.89 -8.33
C ILE A 105 -9.40 10.31 -9.69
N GLU A 106 -8.33 10.84 -10.27
CA GLU A 106 -7.78 10.43 -11.56
C GLU A 106 -6.43 9.69 -11.40
N HIS A 107 -5.77 9.91 -10.26
CA HIS A 107 -4.44 9.38 -9.97
C HIS A 107 -4.32 8.88 -8.53
N VAL A 108 -3.71 7.71 -8.37
CA VAL A 108 -3.45 7.10 -7.06
C VAL A 108 -1.96 6.94 -6.84
N VAL A 109 -1.49 7.41 -5.69
CA VAL A 109 -0.16 7.13 -5.16
C VAL A 109 -0.29 5.98 -4.19
N ILE A 110 0.40 4.87 -4.45
CA ILE A 110 0.21 3.61 -3.75
C ILE A 110 1.50 3.24 -3.01
N CYS A 111 1.37 2.93 -1.72
CA CYS A 111 2.43 2.36 -0.89
C CYS A 111 1.85 1.34 0.10
N GLY A 112 2.71 0.55 0.73
CA GLY A 112 2.31 -0.44 1.72
C GLY A 112 2.75 -1.87 1.41
N MET A 113 1.98 -2.86 1.82
CA MET A 113 2.45 -4.24 1.98
C MET A 113 1.38 -5.27 1.57
N MET A 114 1.71 -6.43 1.03
CA MET A 114 3.02 -6.83 0.50
C MET A 114 3.16 -6.44 -0.98
N THR A 115 4.37 -6.11 -1.42
CA THR A 115 4.69 -5.73 -2.80
C THR A 115 4.14 -6.73 -3.82
N HIS A 116 4.41 -8.03 -3.62
CA HIS A 116 4.03 -9.10 -4.56
C HIS A 116 2.57 -9.53 -4.49
N MET A 117 1.80 -9.03 -3.51
CA MET A 117 0.47 -9.55 -3.21
C MET A 117 -0.56 -8.42 -3.28
N CYS A 118 -0.73 -7.65 -2.20
CA CYS A 118 -1.76 -6.63 -2.12
C CYS A 118 -1.42 -5.40 -2.97
N ILE A 119 -0.15 -5.00 -3.04
CA ILE A 119 0.30 -3.89 -3.89
C ILE A 119 0.13 -4.25 -5.36
N ASP A 120 0.70 -5.37 -5.81
CA ASP A 120 0.57 -5.83 -7.21
C ASP A 120 -0.91 -5.92 -7.65
N ALA A 121 -1.77 -6.59 -6.85
CA ALA A 121 -3.18 -6.74 -7.17
C ALA A 121 -3.93 -5.39 -7.21
N THR A 122 -3.64 -4.49 -6.28
CA THR A 122 -4.31 -3.18 -6.21
C THR A 122 -3.87 -2.27 -7.34
N VAL A 123 -2.57 -2.24 -7.68
CA VAL A 123 -2.05 -1.40 -8.78
C VAL A 123 -2.64 -1.84 -10.12
N ARG A 124 -2.64 -3.15 -10.41
CA ARG A 124 -3.22 -3.67 -11.65
C ARG A 124 -4.71 -3.36 -11.75
N ALA A 125 -5.46 -3.55 -10.66
CA ALA A 125 -6.88 -3.22 -10.64
C ALA A 125 -7.14 -1.71 -10.81
N ALA A 126 -6.35 -0.84 -10.17
CA ALA A 126 -6.47 0.61 -10.34
C ALA A 126 -6.25 1.03 -11.80
N PHE A 127 -5.23 0.46 -12.45
CA PHE A 127 -4.97 0.65 -13.87
C PHE A 127 -6.15 0.19 -14.75
N ASP A 128 -6.72 -0.98 -14.49
CA ASP A 128 -7.87 -1.51 -15.24
C ASP A 128 -9.12 -0.62 -15.10
N PHE A 129 -9.26 0.09 -13.98
CA PHE A 129 -10.31 1.10 -13.77
C PHE A 129 -9.98 2.48 -14.38
N GLY A 130 -8.86 2.61 -15.09
CA GLY A 130 -8.45 3.83 -15.78
C GLY A 130 -7.76 4.87 -14.88
N LEU A 131 -7.37 4.51 -13.66
CA LEU A 131 -6.61 5.40 -12.78
C LEU A 131 -5.15 5.42 -13.20
N GLN A 132 -4.55 6.61 -13.25
CA GLN A 132 -3.09 6.70 -13.29
C GLN A 132 -2.52 6.21 -11.96
N CYS A 133 -1.41 5.49 -11.98
CA CYS A 133 -0.81 4.94 -10.78
C CYS A 133 0.65 5.39 -10.62
N THR A 134 1.02 5.77 -9.39
CA THR A 134 2.42 5.88 -8.96
C THR A 134 2.63 4.94 -7.79
N VAL A 135 3.65 4.08 -7.87
CA VAL A 135 4.05 3.20 -6.75
C VAL A 135 5.31 3.74 -6.11
N ILE A 136 5.27 3.94 -4.79
CA ILE A 136 6.43 4.42 -4.03
C ILE A 136 7.20 3.22 -3.48
N HIS A 137 8.25 2.83 -4.19
CA HIS A 137 8.85 1.50 -4.03
C HIS A 137 9.55 1.28 -2.67
N ASP A 138 10.13 2.35 -2.10
CA ASP A 138 10.82 2.34 -0.81
C ASP A 138 9.84 2.43 0.36
N ALA A 139 8.59 2.84 0.10
CA ALA A 139 7.47 2.75 1.02
C ALA A 139 6.67 1.44 0.89
N CYS A 140 7.24 0.43 0.22
CA CYS A 140 6.65 -0.90 0.09
C CYS A 140 7.56 -1.98 0.70
N ALA A 141 6.98 -3.07 1.19
CA ALA A 141 7.75 -4.21 1.71
C ALA A 141 7.17 -5.56 1.31
N THR A 142 8.01 -6.59 1.34
CA THR A 142 7.64 -7.97 1.04
C THR A 142 8.49 -8.94 1.87
N LYS A 143 8.28 -10.24 1.71
CA LYS A 143 9.03 -11.31 2.38
C LYS A 143 9.61 -12.30 1.39
N ASP A 144 10.45 -13.20 1.89
CA ASP A 144 10.93 -14.35 1.12
C ASP A 144 9.73 -15.25 0.75
N LEU A 145 9.75 -15.80 -0.45
CA LEU A 145 8.73 -16.74 -0.92
C LEU A 145 9.36 -18.10 -1.18
N SER A 146 8.57 -19.15 -0.99
CA SER A 146 8.97 -20.52 -1.30
C SER A 146 8.18 -21.01 -2.51
N PHE A 147 8.89 -21.58 -3.48
CA PHE A 147 8.28 -22.27 -4.62
C PHE A 147 9.00 -23.59 -4.83
N LYS A 148 8.27 -24.70 -4.63
CA LYS A 148 8.84 -26.05 -4.57
C LYS A 148 9.97 -26.08 -3.51
N ASN A 149 11.18 -26.50 -3.89
CA ASN A 149 12.33 -26.63 -3.00
C ASN A 149 13.23 -25.39 -2.99
N ALA A 150 12.79 -24.27 -3.56
CA ALA A 150 13.56 -23.04 -3.64
C ALA A 150 12.94 -21.94 -2.78
N THR A 151 13.79 -21.26 -2.01
CA THR A 151 13.45 -19.97 -1.37
C THR A 151 13.96 -18.84 -2.25
N ILE A 152 13.06 -17.94 -2.62
CA ILE A 152 13.37 -16.73 -3.38
C ILE A 152 13.48 -15.58 -2.37
N PRO A 153 14.66 -14.94 -2.26
CA PRO A 153 14.84 -13.79 -1.37
C PRO A 153 13.91 -12.62 -1.72
N ALA A 154 13.41 -11.93 -0.69
CA ALA A 154 12.47 -10.82 -0.80
C ALA A 154 12.93 -9.72 -1.77
N VAL A 155 14.24 -9.43 -1.82
CA VAL A 155 14.79 -8.41 -2.72
C VAL A 155 14.52 -8.71 -4.20
N TYR A 156 14.63 -9.99 -4.61
CA TYR A 156 14.34 -10.37 -5.99
C TYR A 156 12.84 -10.28 -6.27
N ILE A 157 12.00 -10.72 -5.33
CA ILE A 157 10.54 -10.62 -5.44
C ILE A 157 10.10 -9.16 -5.56
N HIS A 158 10.60 -8.30 -4.67
CA HIS A 158 10.31 -6.86 -4.65
C HIS A 158 10.67 -6.21 -5.97
N ASN A 159 11.91 -6.39 -6.42
CA ASN A 159 12.41 -5.76 -7.62
C ASN A 159 11.74 -6.28 -8.89
N THR A 160 11.47 -7.59 -8.99
CA THR A 160 10.80 -8.17 -10.16
C THR A 160 9.36 -7.66 -10.28
N ILE A 161 8.61 -7.60 -9.17
CA ILE A 161 7.23 -7.11 -9.20
C ILE A 161 7.20 -5.63 -9.56
N LEU A 162 8.03 -4.80 -8.91
CA LEU A 162 8.11 -3.38 -9.22
C LEU A 162 8.53 -3.12 -10.67
N ALA A 163 9.51 -3.86 -11.19
CA ALA A 163 9.90 -3.78 -12.59
C ALA A 163 8.75 -4.17 -13.53
N SER A 164 7.92 -5.15 -13.16
CA SER A 164 6.75 -5.56 -13.95
C SER A 164 5.60 -4.56 -13.92
N LEU A 165 5.50 -3.76 -12.86
CA LEU A 165 4.50 -2.70 -12.73
C LEU A 165 4.94 -1.43 -13.47
N ASN A 166 6.25 -1.15 -13.48
CA ASN A 166 6.79 0.09 -14.04
C ASN A 166 6.55 0.23 -15.55
N GLY A 167 6.12 1.42 -15.97
CA GLY A 167 5.92 1.79 -17.37
C GLY A 167 4.50 1.53 -17.88
N VAL A 168 3.98 0.31 -17.72
CA VAL A 168 2.61 -0.03 -18.17
C VAL A 168 1.58 0.28 -17.10
N TYR A 169 1.72 -0.32 -15.91
CA TYR A 169 0.70 -0.24 -14.87
C TYR A 169 0.86 1.00 -13.99
N ALA A 170 2.10 1.41 -13.73
CA ALA A 170 2.39 2.54 -12.85
C ALA A 170 3.73 3.20 -13.20
N ASN A 171 3.91 4.44 -12.75
CA ASN A 171 5.23 5.03 -12.57
C ASN A 171 5.82 4.58 -11.23
N VAL A 172 6.97 3.93 -11.22
CA VAL A 172 7.62 3.46 -9.99
C VAL A 172 8.76 4.41 -9.64
N MET A 173 8.73 4.98 -8.44
CA MET A 173 9.75 5.92 -7.96
C MET A 173 9.95 5.84 -6.45
N SER A 174 11.04 6.42 -5.97
CA SER A 174 11.34 6.56 -4.55
C SER A 174 10.50 7.65 -3.89
N THR A 175 10.46 7.62 -2.56
CA THR A 175 9.83 8.69 -1.77
C THR A 175 10.54 10.03 -2.02
N GLU A 176 11.87 10.01 -2.11
CA GLU A 176 12.66 11.22 -2.39
C GLU A 176 12.28 11.87 -3.73
N GLU A 177 12.27 11.09 -4.82
CA GLU A 177 11.89 11.57 -6.15
C GLU A 177 10.47 12.13 -6.15
N PHE A 178 9.52 11.40 -5.54
CA PHE A 178 8.13 11.85 -5.46
C PHE A 178 8.01 13.19 -4.72
N LEU A 179 8.65 13.32 -3.55
CA LEU A 179 8.65 14.55 -2.77
C LEU A 179 9.29 15.73 -3.54
N ALA A 180 10.34 15.47 -4.34
CA ALA A 180 10.97 16.49 -5.18
C ALA A 180 10.00 17.04 -6.23
N THR A 181 9.20 16.19 -6.89
CA THR A 181 8.18 16.65 -7.87
C THR A 181 7.12 17.56 -7.24
N LYS A 182 6.81 17.33 -5.95
CA LYS A 182 5.78 18.07 -5.22
C LYS A 182 6.24 19.40 -4.63
N LYS A 183 7.56 19.65 -4.56
CA LYS A 183 8.14 20.95 -4.19
C LYS A 183 8.09 21.94 -5.36
N HIS A 184 8.30 21.46 -6.59
CA HIS A 184 8.31 22.30 -7.79
C HIS A 184 6.91 22.78 -8.21
N SER A 185 5.86 22.14 -7.71
CA SER A 185 4.45 22.52 -7.93
C SER A 185 3.91 23.51 -6.89
N LEU A 186 4.75 23.98 -5.96
CA LEU A 186 4.42 24.97 -4.93
C LEU A 186 5.14 26.33 -5.16
N GLN A 187 5.84 26.47 -6.30
CA GLN A 187 6.40 27.73 -6.82
C GLN A 187 5.59 28.14 -8.05
#